data_AF-H2C8K5-F1
#
_entry.id   AF-H2C8K5-F1
#
_cell.length_a   1.000
_cell.length_b   1.000
_cell.length_c   1.000
_cell.angle_alpha   90.00
_cell.angle_beta   90.00
_cell.angle_gamma   90.00
#
_symmetry.space_group_name_H-M   'P 1'
#
loop_
_entity.id
_entity.type
_entity.pdbx_description
1 polymer ?
#
loop_
_entity_poly.entity_id
_entity_poly.type
_entity_poly.pdbx_seq_one_letter_code
_entity_poly.pdbx_strand_id
1 'polypeptide(L)'
;MSILDQEEFVRLRNYRSRINLGSLEEMLSELEGELRRNSNIRSSIIFVYANHMDQVKKNPDFFNLLTAIIEKYAPKIGLENVRELILSSLS
;
A
#
# COMPACT_ATOMS: atom_id res chain seq x y z
N MET A 1 18.13 11.38 6.43
CA MET A 1 16.97 10.80 7.14
C MET A 1 16.31 9.84 6.18
N SER A 2 16.15 8.56 6.55
CA SER A 2 15.61 7.54 5.64
C SER A 2 14.11 7.74 5.44
N ILE A 3 13.56 7.32 4.29
CA ILE A 3 12.12 7.31 4.05
C ILE A 3 11.39 6.39 5.05
N LEU A 4 12.08 5.37 5.57
CA LEU A 4 11.57 4.44 6.59
C LEU A 4 11.42 5.09 7.96
N ASP A 5 12.08 6.23 8.20
CA ASP A 5 11.96 7.03 9.43
C ASP A 5 10.79 8.00 9.38
N GLN A 6 10.07 8.08 8.25
CA GLN A 6 8.87 8.90 8.13
C GLN A 6 7.74 8.31 8.98
N GLU A 7 6.93 9.20 9.55
CA GLU A 7 5.87 8.84 10.50
C GLU A 7 4.92 7.77 9.96
N GLU A 8 4.61 7.79 8.66
CA GLU A 8 3.70 6.81 8.07
C GLU A 8 4.28 5.39 8.08
N PHE A 9 5.57 5.23 7.79
CA PHE A 9 6.25 3.93 7.82
C PHE A 9 6.52 3.45 9.25
N VAL A 10 6.72 4.37 10.19
CA VAL A 10 6.72 4.03 11.63
C VAL A 10 5.36 3.48 12.05
N ARG A 11 4.26 4.13 11.66
CA ARG A 11 2.89 3.65 11.94
C ARG A 11 2.60 2.33 11.26
N LEU A 12 3.10 2.10 10.04
CA LEU A 12 2.92 0.87 9.30
C LEU A 12 3.46 -0.35 10.05
N ARG A 13 4.61 -0.21 10.73
CA ARG A 13 5.24 -1.27 11.54
C ARG A 13 4.32 -1.81 12.66
N ASN A 14 3.37 -1.02 13.15
CA ASN A 14 2.41 -1.46 14.17
C ASN A 14 1.43 -2.53 13.66
N TYR A 15 1.38 -2.77 12.33
CA TYR A 15 0.48 -3.72 11.69
C TYR A 15 1.16 -5.03 11.26
N ARG A 16 2.47 -5.19 11.48
CA ARG A 16 3.29 -6.34 11.05
C ARG A 16 2.69 -7.72 11.33
N SER A 17 2.08 -7.92 12.50
CA SER A 17 1.49 -9.22 12.89
C SER A 17 -0.02 -9.31 12.64
N ARG A 18 -0.66 -8.25 12.14
CA ARG A 18 -2.13 -8.16 11.97
C ARG A 18 -2.57 -8.35 10.53
N ILE A 19 -1.65 -8.25 9.59
CA ILE A 19 -1.92 -8.30 8.15
C ILE A 19 -1.28 -9.55 7.57
N ASN A 20 -2.01 -10.21 6.67
CA ASN A 20 -1.45 -11.30 5.87
C ASN A 20 -0.57 -10.70 4.76
N LEU A 21 0.74 -10.91 4.86
CA LEU A 21 1.71 -10.37 3.89
C LEU A 21 1.50 -10.90 2.47
N GLY A 22 1.11 -12.16 2.31
CA GLY A 22 0.85 -12.76 1.00
C GLY A 22 -0.32 -12.08 0.29
N SER A 23 -1.44 -11.90 1.00
CA SER A 23 -2.60 -11.18 0.46
C SER A 23 -2.28 -9.71 0.17
N LEU A 24 -1.48 -9.06 1.02
CA LEU A 24 -1.06 -7.68 0.77
C LEU A 24 -0.16 -7.56 -0.46
N GLU A 25 0.77 -8.49 -0.64
CA GLU A 25 1.66 -8.51 -1.79
C GLU A 25 0.90 -8.71 -3.11
N GLU A 26 -0.08 -9.63 -3.12
CA GLU A 26 -0.99 -9.81 -4.25
C GLU A 26 -1.75 -8.52 -4.57
N MET A 27 -2.33 -7.85 -3.56
CA MET A 27 -3.04 -6.58 -3.74
C MET A 27 -2.12 -5.47 -4.29
N LEU A 28 -0.90 -5.35 -3.78
CA LEU A 28 0.06 -4.34 -4.26
C LEU A 28 0.52 -4.64 -5.69
N SER A 29 0.65 -5.91 -6.05
CA SER A 29 0.98 -6.32 -7.43
C SER A 29 -0.16 -6.04 -8.39
N GLU A 30 -1.42 -6.28 -7.98
CA GLU A 30 -2.61 -5.93 -8.75
C GLU A 30 -2.70 -4.40 -8.96
N LEU A 31 -2.44 -3.63 -7.91
CA LEU A 31 -2.40 -2.17 -7.97
C LEU A 31 -1.35 -1.67 -8.96
N GLU A 32 -0.19 -2.31 -8.97
CA GLU A 32 0.89 -1.99 -9.91
C GLU A 32 0.48 -2.28 -11.36
N GLY A 33 -0.17 -3.41 -11.61
CA GLY A 33 -0.73 -3.75 -12.91
C GLY A 33 -1.78 -2.74 -13.37
N GLU A 34 -2.70 -2.34 -12.49
CA GLU A 34 -3.74 -1.36 -12.79
C GLU A 34 -3.18 0.04 -13.01
N LEU A 35 -2.16 0.46 -12.25
CA LEU A 35 -1.53 1.76 -12.43
C LEU A 35 -0.76 1.84 -13.77
N ARG A 36 -0.16 0.73 -14.21
CA ARG A 36 0.47 0.65 -15.55
C ARG A 36 -0.55 0.78 -16.67
N ARG A 37 -1.78 0.28 -16.48
CA ARG A 37 -2.88 0.37 -17.45
C ARG A 37 -3.60 1.71 -17.40
N ASN A 38 -3.69 2.30 -16.22
CA ASN A 38 -4.46 3.50 -15.94
C ASN A 38 -3.60 4.42 -15.08
N SER A 39 -3.12 5.55 -15.62
CA SER A 39 -2.13 6.42 -14.98
C SER A 39 -2.62 7.16 -13.72
N ASN A 40 -3.83 6.86 -13.24
CA ASN A 40 -4.44 7.50 -12.08
C ASN A 40 -4.38 6.61 -10.84
N ILE A 41 -3.48 6.95 -9.92
CA ILE A 41 -3.26 6.25 -8.64
C ILE A 41 -4.55 6.05 -7.86
N ARG A 42 -5.36 7.10 -7.71
CA ARG A 42 -6.57 7.04 -6.89
C ARG A 42 -7.60 6.09 -7.49
N SER A 43 -7.80 6.12 -8.81
CA SER A 43 -8.68 5.20 -9.50
C SER A 43 -8.22 3.75 -9.36
N SER A 44 -6.90 3.50 -9.51
CA SER A 44 -6.34 2.15 -9.35
C SER A 44 -6.51 1.63 -7.91
N ILE A 45 -6.32 2.48 -6.90
CA ILE A 45 -6.57 2.12 -5.49
C ILE A 45 -8.03 1.75 -5.27
N ILE A 46 -8.97 2.57 -5.76
CA ILE A 46 -10.41 2.30 -5.62
C ILE A 46 -10.76 0.95 -6.24
N PHE A 47 -10.25 0.66 -7.44
CA PHE A 47 -10.51 -0.59 -8.14
C PHE A 47 -10.02 -1.81 -7.34
N VAL A 48 -8.76 -1.79 -6.90
CA VAL A 48 -8.18 -2.89 -6.12
C VAL A 48 -8.90 -3.03 -4.77
N TYR A 49 -9.23 -1.94 -4.10
CA TYR A 49 -9.93 -2.01 -2.80
C TYR A 49 -11.35 -2.55 -2.96
N ALA A 50 -12.02 -2.30 -4.08
CA ALA A 50 -13.31 -2.89 -4.40
C ALA A 50 -13.19 -4.43 -4.59
N ASN A 51 -12.13 -4.90 -5.25
CA ASN A 51 -11.86 -6.33 -5.44
C ASN A 51 -11.51 -7.07 -4.15
N HIS A 52 -10.98 -6.35 -3.15
CA HIS A 52 -10.54 -6.89 -1.86
C HIS A 52 -11.33 -6.32 -0.68
N MET A 53 -12.61 -5.97 -0.89
CA MET A 53 -13.41 -5.19 0.05
C MET A 53 -13.50 -5.83 1.45
N ASP A 54 -13.55 -7.15 1.56
CA ASP A 54 -13.60 -7.85 2.85
C ASP A 54 -12.35 -7.65 3.69
N GLN A 55 -11.17 -7.57 3.06
CA GLN A 55 -9.91 -7.28 3.75
C GLN A 55 -9.86 -5.82 4.18
N VAL A 56 -10.27 -4.93 3.29
CA VAL A 56 -10.31 -3.47 3.53
C VAL A 56 -11.19 -3.14 4.72
N LYS A 57 -12.39 -3.74 4.79
CA LYS A 57 -13.34 -3.55 5.89
C LYS A 57 -12.85 -4.07 7.24
N LYS A 58 -12.01 -5.12 7.25
CA LYS A 58 -11.46 -5.67 8.49
C LYS A 58 -10.42 -4.77 9.13
N ASN A 59 -9.68 -3.98 8.33
CA ASN A 59 -8.59 -3.13 8.81
C ASN A 59 -8.60 -1.74 8.14
N PRO A 60 -9.67 -0.94 8.29
CA PRO A 60 -9.84 0.31 7.53
C PRO A 60 -8.71 1.30 7.77
N ASP A 61 -8.23 1.42 9.01
CA ASP A 61 -7.13 2.34 9.36
C ASP A 61 -5.81 1.98 8.66
N PHE A 62 -5.53 0.68 8.51
CA PHE A 62 -4.36 0.21 7.79
C PHE A 62 -4.43 0.59 6.31
N PHE A 63 -5.57 0.35 5.66
CA PHE A 63 -5.73 0.67 4.24
C PHE A 63 -5.81 2.17 3.98
N ASN A 64 -6.31 2.97 4.94
CA ASN A 64 -6.21 4.43 4.89
C ASN A 64 -4.75 4.90 4.95
N LEU A 65 -3.95 4.33 5.86
CA LEU A 65 -2.52 4.62 5.94
C LEU A 65 -1.79 4.18 4.67
N LEU A 66 -2.11 3.00 4.14
CA LEU A 66 -1.55 2.46 2.91
C LEU A 66 -1.84 3.38 1.72
N THR A 67 -3.08 3.86 1.60
CA THR A 67 -3.49 4.83 0.58
C THR A 67 -2.67 6.12 0.71
N ALA A 68 -2.53 6.66 1.92
CA ALA A 68 -1.75 7.87 2.14
C ALA A 68 -0.28 7.71 1.76
N ILE A 69 0.34 6.57 2.08
CA ILE A 69 1.71 6.24 1.67
C ILE A 69 1.81 6.20 0.14
N ILE A 70 0.91 5.47 -0.52
CA ILE A 70 0.94 5.30 -1.97
C ILE A 70 0.74 6.65 -2.67
N GLU A 71 -0.29 7.42 -2.32
CA GLU A 71 -0.54 8.73 -2.92
C GLU A 71 0.63 9.71 -2.70
N LYS A 72 1.28 9.66 -1.53
CA LYS A 72 2.39 10.58 -1.18
C LYS A 72 3.70 10.23 -1.87
N TYR A 73 4.02 8.94 -2.01
CA TYR A 73 5.34 8.48 -2.41
C TYR A 73 5.39 7.89 -3.83
N ALA A 74 4.32 7.26 -4.33
CA ALA A 74 4.34 6.63 -5.66
C ALA A 74 4.61 7.63 -6.80
N PRO A 75 4.12 8.89 -6.79
CA PRO A 75 4.48 9.88 -7.81
C PRO A 75 5.96 10.29 -7.80
N LYS A 76 6.67 10.08 -6.67
CA LYS A 76 8.05 10.57 -6.47
C LYS A 76 9.08 9.51 -6.78
N ILE A 77 8.82 8.27 -6.37
CA ILE A 77 9.78 7.17 -6.45
C ILE A 77 9.24 5.98 -7.26
N GLY A 78 8.01 6.04 -7.77
CA GLY A 78 7.37 4.91 -8.44
C GLY A 78 6.73 3.93 -7.47
N LEU A 79 5.65 3.27 -7.91
CA LEU A 79 4.89 2.34 -7.06
C LEU A 79 5.68 1.08 -6.72
N GLU A 80 6.54 0.59 -7.62
CA GLU A 80 7.43 -0.55 -7.38
C GLU A 80 8.28 -0.33 -6.11
N ASN A 81 8.96 0.82 -6.03
CA ASN A 81 9.76 1.19 -4.87
C ASN A 81 8.90 1.37 -3.60
N VAL A 82 7.70 1.94 -3.73
CA VAL A 82 6.78 2.07 -2.58
C VAL A 82 6.33 0.71 -2.06
N ARG A 83 6.02 -0.24 -2.95
CA ARG A 83 5.68 -1.62 -2.60
C ARG A 83 6.81 -2.27 -1.80
N GLU A 84 8.04 -2.20 -2.29
CA GLU A 84 9.20 -2.76 -1.58
C GLU A 84 9.36 -2.16 -0.18
N LEU A 85 9.19 -0.84 -0.04
CA LEU A 85 9.27 -0.17 1.25
C LEU A 85 8.16 -0.59 2.21
N ILE A 86 6.93 -0.77 1.71
CA ILE A 86 5.78 -1.25 2.50
C ILE A 86 6.05 -2.67 2.99
N LEU A 87 6.45 -3.58 2.09
CA LEU A 87 6.72 -4.98 2.42
C LEU A 87 7.91 -5.09 3.37
N SER A 88 8.98 -4.33 3.16
CA SER A 88 10.14 -4.29 4.06
C SER A 88 9.78 -3.77 5.45
N SER A 89 8.89 -2.79 5.54
CA SER A 89 8.44 -2.25 6.83
C SER A 89 7.54 -3.20 7.61
N LEU A 90 6.88 -4.14 6.92
CA LEU A 90 5.99 -5.13 7.51
C LEU A 90 6.64 -6.52 7.65
N SER A 91 7.81 -6.73 7.07
CA SER A 91 8.58 -7.98 7.17
C SER A 91 9.26 -8.12 8.50
#